data_AF-A0A354HUE8-F1
#
_entry.id   AF-A0A354HUE8-F1
#
_cell.length_a   1.000
_cell.length_b   1.000
_cell.length_c   1.000
_cell.angle_alpha   90.00
_cell.angle_beta   90.00
_cell.angle_gamma   90.00
#
_symmetry.space_group_name_H-M   'P 1'
#
loop_
_entity.id
_entity.type
_entity.pdbx_description
1 polymer ?
#
loop_
_entity_poly.entity_id
_entity_poly.type
_entity_poly.pdbx_seq_one_letter_code
_entity_poly.pdbx_strand_id
1 'polypeptide(L)'
;MPALLKMARELGVLPRLIPGLEWSRELERQIIAAARISQWSKEQSIFPQGWLLYPLLLLKEAPREAWAESLEQLGLRGSKEQQLVCQVAEELEHLSRALQNEDLSPGGIFDLLQPQPTLALLALLAANPGEARLRSAVLLYLEKLADLEIAIDGNDLLRLGVEAGPRIGRILKAVHRAKLDGRVQTQEEELALADRLHKEGE
;
A
#
# COMPACT_ATOMS: atom_id res chain seq x y z
N MET A 1 21.68 5.48 6.63
CA MET A 1 21.18 4.19 7.14
C MET A 1 21.84 2.97 6.48
N PRO A 2 21.92 2.80 5.14
CA PRO A 2 22.53 1.60 4.55
C PRO A 2 23.97 1.31 5.00
N ALA A 3 24.81 2.34 5.06
CA ALA A 3 26.19 2.21 5.54
C ALA A 3 26.28 1.81 7.02
N LEU A 4 25.34 2.26 7.85
CA LEU A 4 25.27 1.90 9.27
C LEU A 4 24.89 0.43 9.46
N LEU A 5 23.93 -0.08 8.68
CA LEU A 5 23.55 -1.50 8.72
C LEU A 5 24.70 -2.39 8.24
N LYS A 6 25.41 -1.98 7.18
CA LYS A 6 26.58 -2.71 6.68
C LYS A 6 27.70 -2.74 7.74
N MET A 7 27.97 -1.61 8.40
CA MET A 7 28.96 -1.53 9.47
C MET A 7 28.53 -2.36 10.69
N ALA A 8 27.26 -2.32 11.08
CA ALA A 8 26.71 -3.15 12.16
C ALA A 8 26.81 -4.66 11.86
N ARG A 9 26.72 -5.05 10.58
CA ARG A 9 27.02 -6.42 10.12
C ARG A 9 28.49 -6.77 10.33
N GLU A 10 29.39 -5.92 9.84
CA GLU A 10 30.84 -6.13 9.90
C GLU A 10 31.36 -6.21 11.34
N LEU A 11 30.70 -5.50 12.27
CA LEU A 11 30.99 -5.53 13.70
C LEU A 11 30.30 -6.67 14.47
N GLY A 12 29.51 -7.52 13.80
CA GLY A 12 28.80 -8.65 14.42
C GLY A 12 27.66 -8.23 15.37
N VAL A 13 27.16 -7.00 15.23
CA VAL A 13 26.07 -6.46 16.06
C VAL A 13 24.71 -6.94 15.55
N LEU A 14 24.52 -7.01 14.23
CA LEU A 14 23.24 -7.40 13.63
C LEU A 14 22.74 -8.80 14.04
N PRO A 15 23.57 -9.86 14.06
CA PRO A 15 23.11 -11.17 14.53
C PRO A 15 22.69 -11.20 16.01
N ARG A 16 23.13 -10.23 16.81
CA ARG A 16 22.67 -10.07 18.21
C ARG A 16 21.31 -9.38 18.26
N LEU A 17 21.14 -8.33 17.44
CA LEU A 17 19.90 -7.57 17.33
C LEU A 17 18.76 -8.36 16.69
N ILE A 18 19.08 -9.19 15.70
CA ILE A 18 18.12 -9.97 14.93
C ILE A 18 18.67 -11.39 14.78
N PRO A 19 18.38 -12.28 15.74
CA PRO A 19 18.82 -13.66 15.69
C PRO A 19 18.33 -14.37 14.43
N GLY A 20 19.23 -15.07 13.74
CA GLY A 20 18.87 -15.82 12.52
C GLY A 20 18.68 -14.98 11.26
N LEU A 21 19.04 -13.70 11.28
CA LEU A 21 19.01 -12.85 10.09
C LEU A 21 19.94 -13.40 8.99
N GLU A 22 19.37 -13.74 7.84
CA GLU A 22 20.14 -14.10 6.65
C GLU A 22 20.45 -12.85 5.83
N TRP A 23 21.74 -12.50 5.75
CA TRP A 23 22.16 -11.34 4.96
C TRP A 23 22.35 -11.74 3.48
N SER A 24 21.29 -11.60 2.69
CA SER A 24 21.29 -11.92 1.26
C SER A 24 21.68 -10.71 0.39
N ARG A 25 22.10 -10.97 -0.86
CA ARG A 25 22.29 -9.90 -1.87
C ARG A 25 20.97 -9.18 -2.19
N GLU A 26 19.85 -9.87 -2.04
CA GLU A 26 18.53 -9.30 -2.23
C GLU A 26 18.19 -8.30 -1.12
N LEU A 27 18.45 -8.66 0.14
CA LEU A 27 18.31 -7.73 1.26
C LEU A 27 19.16 -6.45 1.09
N GLU A 28 20.40 -6.57 0.58
CA GLU A 28 21.22 -5.38 0.27
C GLU A 28 20.55 -4.46 -0.75
N ARG A 29 19.97 -5.03 -1.82
CA ARG A 29 19.22 -4.26 -2.82
C ARG A 29 17.99 -3.58 -2.20
N GLN A 30 17.24 -4.30 -1.36
CA GLN A 30 16.06 -3.79 -0.68
C GLN A 30 16.41 -2.65 0.29
N ILE A 31 17.50 -2.76 1.04
CA ILE A 31 17.98 -1.69 1.94
C ILE A 31 18.36 -0.42 1.18
N ILE A 32 19.02 -0.57 0.02
CA ILE A 32 19.34 0.56 -0.86
C ILE A 32 18.06 1.19 -1.41
N ALA A 33 17.10 0.37 -1.85
CA ALA A 33 15.80 0.84 -2.33
C ALA A 33 15.02 1.57 -1.23
N ALA A 34 14.98 1.02 -0.01
CA ALA A 34 14.36 1.65 1.16
C ALA A 34 14.97 3.01 1.48
N ALA A 35 16.29 3.18 1.33
CA ALA A 35 16.91 4.49 1.50
C ALA A 35 16.37 5.52 0.50
N ARG A 36 16.29 5.15 -0.78
CA ARG A 36 15.74 6.03 -1.83
C ARG A 36 14.27 6.36 -1.59
N ILE A 37 13.47 5.35 -1.22
CA ILE A 37 12.04 5.50 -0.96
C ILE A 37 11.78 6.33 0.30
N SER A 38 12.53 6.10 1.37
CA SER A 38 12.42 6.89 2.61
C SER A 38 12.76 8.36 2.39
N GLN A 39 13.76 8.64 1.54
CA GLN A 39 14.12 10.00 1.15
C GLN A 39 13.00 10.64 0.32
N TRP A 40 12.56 9.97 -0.75
CA TRP A 40 11.47 10.46 -1.60
C TRP A 40 10.18 10.71 -0.80
N SER A 41 9.79 9.77 0.06
CA SER A 41 8.60 9.88 0.92
C SER A 41 8.70 11.07 1.89
N LYS A 42 9.90 11.36 2.38
CA LYS A 42 10.14 12.51 3.25
C LYS A 42 10.04 13.83 2.47
N GLU A 43 10.60 13.88 1.26
CA GLU A 43 10.53 15.05 0.37
C GLU A 43 9.08 15.38 0.00
N GLN A 44 8.26 14.36 -0.26
CA GLN A 44 6.84 14.52 -0.58
C GLN A 44 5.95 14.68 0.67
N SER A 45 6.51 14.68 1.88
CA SER A 45 5.76 14.69 3.15
C SER A 45 4.68 13.60 3.28
N ILE A 46 4.84 12.49 2.57
CA ILE A 46 3.88 11.37 2.53
C ILE A 46 3.92 10.57 3.84
N PHE A 47 5.13 10.26 4.33
CA PHE A 47 5.30 9.47 5.54
C PHE A 47 6.61 9.85 6.26
N PRO A 48 6.55 10.49 7.45
CA PRO A 48 7.73 10.98 8.14
C PRO A 48 8.58 9.87 8.77
N GLN A 49 7.99 8.69 9.03
CA GLN A 49 8.64 7.56 9.70
C GLN A 49 9.23 6.55 8.71
N GLY A 50 9.74 7.01 7.55
CA GLY A 50 10.31 6.14 6.51
C GLY A 50 11.48 5.25 6.97
N TRP A 51 12.05 5.50 8.15
CA TRP A 51 13.02 4.63 8.79
C TRP A 51 12.43 3.26 9.21
N LEU A 52 11.10 3.14 9.37
CA LEU A 52 10.42 1.88 9.69
C LEU A 52 10.51 0.84 8.57
N LEU A 53 10.91 1.24 7.36
CA LEU A 53 11.21 0.31 6.27
C LEU A 53 12.38 -0.62 6.62
N TYR A 54 13.37 -0.15 7.37
CA TYR A 54 14.54 -0.95 7.73
C TYR A 54 14.21 -2.13 8.66
N PRO A 55 13.59 -1.94 9.84
CA PRO A 55 13.21 -3.07 10.69
C PRO A 55 12.28 -4.02 9.94
N LEU A 56 11.35 -3.52 9.13
CA LEU A 56 10.45 -4.34 8.35
C LEU A 56 11.16 -5.25 7.35
N LEU A 57 12.10 -4.72 6.57
CA LEU A 57 12.90 -5.50 5.62
C LEU A 57 13.81 -6.52 6.32
N LEU A 58 14.34 -6.17 7.50
CA LEU A 58 15.17 -7.10 8.27
C LEU A 58 14.35 -8.24 8.88
N LEU A 59 13.15 -7.96 9.39
CA LEU A 59 12.24 -8.98 9.93
C LEU A 59 11.78 -9.97 8.87
N LYS A 60 11.60 -9.52 7.63
CA LYS A 60 11.25 -10.40 6.50
C LYS A 60 12.29 -11.50 6.27
N GLU A 61 13.56 -11.23 6.54
CA GLU A 61 14.67 -12.19 6.38
C GLU A 61 15.03 -12.90 7.70
N ALA A 62 14.18 -12.76 8.74
CA ALA A 62 14.37 -13.35 10.05
C ALA A 62 13.20 -14.28 10.42
N PRO A 63 13.44 -15.34 11.19
CA PRO A 63 12.38 -16.25 11.64
C PRO A 63 11.34 -15.50 12.49
N ARG A 64 10.06 -15.84 12.31
CA ARG A 64 8.94 -15.14 12.97
C ARG A 64 9.01 -15.19 14.49
N GLU A 65 9.58 -16.27 15.02
CA GLU A 65 9.82 -16.48 16.45
C GLU A 65 10.77 -15.42 17.03
N ALA A 66 11.70 -14.89 16.22
CA ALA A 66 12.65 -13.88 16.64
C ALA A 66 12.11 -12.44 16.52
N TRP A 67 10.93 -12.22 15.93
CA TRP A 67 10.43 -10.87 15.64
C TRP A 67 10.20 -10.03 16.90
N ALA A 68 9.59 -10.63 17.92
CA ALA A 68 9.27 -9.93 19.17
C ALA A 68 10.54 -9.45 19.89
N GLU A 69 11.52 -10.36 20.04
CA GLU A 69 12.83 -10.04 20.63
C GLU A 69 13.57 -8.98 19.80
N SER A 70 13.60 -9.14 18.47
CA SER A 70 14.28 -8.20 17.58
C SER A 70 13.69 -6.79 17.66
N LEU A 71 12.37 -6.66 17.68
CA LEU A 71 11.70 -5.37 17.81
C LEU A 71 11.93 -4.73 19.18
N GLU A 72 11.99 -5.52 20.25
CA GLU A 72 12.35 -5.03 21.58
C GLU A 72 13.79 -4.50 21.62
N GLN A 73 14.75 -5.23 21.05
CA GLN A 73 16.15 -4.81 20.97
C GLN A 73 16.36 -3.57 20.09
N LEU A 74 15.50 -3.37 19.09
CA LEU A 74 15.47 -2.17 18.25
C LEU A 74 14.77 -0.97 18.92
N GLY A 75 14.29 -1.13 20.16
CA GLY A 75 13.68 -0.06 20.95
C GLY A 75 12.22 0.24 20.59
N LEU A 76 11.53 -0.68 19.92
CA LEU A 76 10.14 -0.53 19.47
C LEU A 76 9.12 -1.11 20.46
N ARG A 77 9.54 -1.57 21.65
CA ARG A 77 8.67 -2.30 22.58
C ARG A 77 7.38 -1.55 22.94
N GLY A 78 6.25 -2.18 22.67
CA GLY A 78 4.90 -1.70 23.03
C GLY A 78 4.47 -0.43 22.29
N SER A 79 5.17 -0.06 21.23
CA SER A 79 4.88 1.16 20.48
C SER A 79 3.88 0.91 19.35
N LYS A 80 3.23 1.98 18.87
CA LYS A 80 2.33 1.89 17.70
C LYS A 80 3.11 1.47 16.45
N GLU A 81 4.37 1.87 16.35
CA GLU A 81 5.29 1.50 15.29
C GLU A 81 5.57 0.00 15.28
N GLN A 82 5.68 -0.65 16.44
CA GLN A 82 5.81 -2.11 16.51
C GLN A 82 4.60 -2.81 15.89
N GLN A 83 3.39 -2.41 16.31
CA GLN A 83 2.14 -2.98 15.80
C GLN A 83 2.05 -2.79 14.28
N LEU A 84 2.37 -1.58 13.81
CA LEU A 84 2.38 -1.25 12.39
C LEU A 84 3.40 -2.09 11.60
N VAL A 85 4.64 -2.21 12.09
CA VAL A 85 5.69 -3.00 11.43
C VAL A 85 5.30 -4.47 11.36
N CYS A 86 4.79 -5.05 12.46
CA CYS A 86 4.32 -6.44 12.47
C CYS A 86 3.17 -6.65 11.48
N GLN A 87 2.14 -5.81 11.52
CA GLN A 87 1.00 -5.90 10.62
C GLN A 87 1.44 -5.87 9.15
N VAL A 88 2.30 -4.91 8.79
CA VAL A 88 2.75 -4.78 7.40
C VAL A 88 3.66 -5.95 7.01
N ALA A 89 4.55 -6.39 7.90
CA ALA A 89 5.45 -7.51 7.61
C ALA A 89 4.67 -8.82 7.34
N GLU A 90 3.56 -9.06 8.03
CA GLU A 90 2.70 -10.24 7.83
C GLU A 90 1.98 -10.22 6.48
N GLU A 91 1.48 -9.06 6.05
CA GLU A 91 0.69 -8.92 4.82
C GLU A 91 1.56 -8.68 3.56
N LEU A 92 2.81 -8.26 3.72
CA LEU A 92 3.63 -7.77 2.61
C LEU A 92 3.79 -8.79 1.48
N GLU A 93 4.03 -10.06 1.82
CA GLU A 93 4.23 -11.10 0.81
C GLU A 93 2.94 -11.39 0.04
N HIS A 94 1.80 -11.44 0.75
CA HIS A 94 0.49 -11.63 0.14
C HIS A 94 0.15 -10.47 -0.81
N LEU A 95 0.31 -9.22 -0.35
CA LEU A 95 0.11 -8.02 -1.16
C LEU A 95 1.04 -7.99 -2.38
N SER A 96 2.31 -8.37 -2.21
CA SER A 96 3.28 -8.43 -3.30
C SER A 96 2.84 -9.40 -4.39
N ARG A 97 2.41 -10.61 -4.02
CA ARG A 97 1.91 -11.61 -4.98
C ARG A 97 0.63 -11.14 -5.67
N ALA A 98 -0.30 -10.53 -4.93
CA ALA A 98 -1.55 -10.04 -5.48
C ALA A 98 -1.33 -8.93 -6.54
N LEU A 99 -0.40 -8.00 -6.31
CA LEU A 99 -0.08 -6.90 -7.23
C LEU A 99 0.70 -7.34 -8.47
N GLN A 100 1.34 -8.51 -8.43
CA GLN A 100 2.01 -9.08 -9.59
C GLN A 100 1.04 -9.82 -10.53
N ASN A 101 -0.22 -10.03 -10.13
CA ASN A 101 -1.21 -10.72 -10.96
C ASN A 101 -1.53 -9.95 -12.25
N GLU A 102 -1.59 -10.66 -13.38
CA GLU A 102 -1.77 -10.09 -14.71
C GLU A 102 -3.13 -9.46 -14.97
N ASP A 103 -4.17 -9.96 -14.31
CA ASP A 103 -5.55 -9.59 -14.56
C ASP A 103 -6.08 -8.48 -13.64
N LEU A 104 -5.20 -7.89 -12.83
CA LEU A 104 -5.61 -6.91 -11.83
C LEU A 104 -6.02 -5.58 -12.48
N SER A 105 -7.31 -5.23 -12.38
CA SER A 105 -7.83 -3.94 -12.87
C SER A 105 -7.39 -2.78 -11.97
N PRO A 106 -7.42 -1.53 -12.46
CA PRO A 106 -7.16 -0.35 -11.62
C PRO A 106 -8.06 -0.28 -10.38
N GLY A 107 -9.34 -0.63 -10.49
CA GLY A 107 -10.21 -0.77 -9.33
C GLY A 107 -9.76 -1.88 -8.37
N GLY A 108 -9.25 -3.01 -8.88
CA GLY A 108 -8.66 -4.05 -8.04
C GLY A 108 -7.41 -3.59 -7.30
N ILE A 109 -6.57 -2.77 -7.93
CA ILE A 109 -5.42 -2.12 -7.27
C ILE A 109 -5.91 -1.21 -6.14
N PHE A 110 -6.94 -0.40 -6.40
CA PHE A 110 -7.53 0.47 -5.40
C PHE A 110 -8.05 -0.31 -4.19
N ASP A 111 -8.82 -1.38 -4.41
CA ASP A 111 -9.37 -2.20 -3.31
C ASP A 111 -8.27 -2.84 -2.46
N LEU A 112 -7.16 -3.25 -3.08
CA LEU A 112 -6.04 -3.86 -2.39
C LEU A 112 -5.21 -2.86 -1.57
N LEU A 113 -5.01 -1.65 -2.09
CA LEU A 113 -4.09 -0.66 -1.51
C LEU A 113 -4.77 0.38 -0.61
N GLN A 114 -6.03 0.72 -0.84
CA GLN A 114 -6.80 1.67 -0.03
C GLN A 114 -6.87 1.34 1.47
N PRO A 115 -7.10 0.08 1.89
CA PRO A 115 -7.16 -0.24 3.31
C PRO A 115 -5.78 -0.31 3.99
N GLN A 116 -4.69 -0.24 3.21
CA GLN A 116 -3.35 -0.47 3.72
C GLN A 116 -2.73 0.81 4.28
N PRO A 117 -1.93 0.72 5.36
CA PRO A 117 -1.20 1.87 5.86
C PRO A 117 -0.15 2.31 4.83
N THR A 118 0.17 3.61 4.80
CA THR A 118 1.19 4.18 3.90
C THR A 118 2.53 3.44 3.98
N LEU A 119 2.92 2.96 5.16
CA LEU A 119 4.13 2.15 5.34
C LEU A 119 4.12 0.89 4.45
N ALA A 120 2.97 0.24 4.27
CA ALA A 120 2.84 -0.94 3.41
C ALA A 120 3.14 -0.62 1.95
N LEU A 121 2.64 0.50 1.43
CA LEU A 121 2.88 0.93 0.06
C LEU A 121 4.37 1.20 -0.17
N LEU A 122 5.01 1.89 0.76
CA LEU A 122 6.45 2.15 0.70
C LEU A 122 7.27 0.85 0.85
N ALA A 123 6.83 -0.08 1.71
CA ALA A 123 7.46 -1.37 1.89
C ALA A 123 7.37 -2.24 0.63
N LEU A 124 6.23 -2.23 -0.06
CA LEU A 124 6.05 -2.95 -1.33
C LEU A 124 7.06 -2.50 -2.38
N LEU A 125 7.26 -1.18 -2.51
CA LEU A 125 8.26 -0.60 -3.42
C LEU A 125 9.70 -0.96 -3.01
N ALA A 126 9.99 -0.99 -1.71
CA ALA A 126 11.34 -1.22 -1.19
C ALA A 126 11.73 -2.71 -1.21
N ALA A 127 10.79 -3.60 -0.90
CA ALA A 127 10.99 -5.05 -0.89
C ALA A 127 11.04 -5.65 -2.29
N ASN A 128 10.50 -4.98 -3.31
CA ASN A 128 10.43 -5.49 -4.67
C ASN A 128 11.08 -4.53 -5.69
N PRO A 129 12.39 -4.21 -5.56
CA PRO A 129 13.04 -3.24 -6.43
C PRO A 129 13.17 -3.69 -7.89
N GLY A 130 13.04 -4.99 -8.17
CA GLY A 130 13.05 -5.55 -9.53
C GLY A 130 11.67 -5.58 -10.20
N GLU A 131 10.58 -5.46 -9.44
CA GLU A 131 9.24 -5.75 -9.93
C GLU A 131 8.58 -4.52 -10.54
N ALA A 132 8.79 -4.33 -11.84
CA ALA A 132 8.27 -3.18 -12.56
C ALA A 132 6.74 -3.09 -12.51
N ARG A 133 6.04 -4.22 -12.59
CA ARG A 133 4.57 -4.27 -12.55
C ARG A 133 4.03 -3.80 -11.21
N LEU A 134 4.52 -4.39 -10.11
CA LEU A 134 4.15 -4.00 -8.76
C LEU A 134 4.43 -2.52 -8.53
N ARG A 135 5.60 -2.03 -8.96
CA ARG A 135 5.95 -0.61 -8.87
C ARG A 135 4.94 0.26 -9.59
N SER A 136 4.61 -0.07 -10.84
CA SER A 136 3.63 0.68 -11.63
C SER A 136 2.24 0.68 -10.97
N ALA A 137 1.82 -0.44 -10.37
CA ALA A 137 0.54 -0.51 -9.67
C ALA A 137 0.51 0.38 -8.42
N VAL A 138 1.55 0.35 -7.59
CA VAL A 138 1.64 1.20 -6.39
C VAL A 138 1.73 2.69 -6.76
N LEU A 139 2.51 3.05 -7.77
CA LEU A 139 2.60 4.44 -8.24
C LEU A 139 1.27 4.92 -8.86
N LEU A 140 0.59 4.07 -9.66
CA LEU A 140 -0.73 4.38 -10.21
C LEU A 140 -1.73 4.70 -9.09
N TYR A 141 -1.69 3.94 -7.99
CA TYR A 141 -2.52 4.22 -6.84
C TYR A 141 -2.17 5.56 -6.18
N LEU A 142 -0.89 5.76 -5.83
CA LEU A 142 -0.42 6.95 -5.12
C LEU A 142 -0.61 8.25 -5.90
N GLU A 143 -0.48 8.21 -7.23
CA GLU A 143 -0.52 9.41 -8.07
C GLU A 143 -1.90 9.69 -8.67
N LYS A 144 -2.77 8.68 -8.76
CA LYS A 144 -4.05 8.81 -9.48
C LYS A 144 -5.24 8.25 -8.72
N LEU A 145 -5.19 6.98 -8.31
CA LEU A 145 -6.40 6.30 -7.82
C LEU A 145 -6.81 6.75 -6.41
N ALA A 146 -5.84 7.10 -5.55
CA ALA A 146 -6.12 7.52 -4.17
C ALA A 146 -6.99 8.78 -4.09
N ASP A 147 -6.78 9.73 -5.00
CA ASP A 147 -7.49 11.01 -5.05
C ASP A 147 -8.59 11.04 -6.13
N LEU A 148 -8.91 9.89 -6.74
CA LEU A 148 -9.91 9.83 -7.79
C LEU A 148 -11.32 9.89 -7.20
N GLU A 149 -12.00 11.02 -7.43
CA GLU A 149 -13.39 11.23 -7.01
C GLU A 149 -14.35 11.24 -8.22
N ILE A 150 -15.59 10.84 -7.99
CA ILE A 150 -16.69 11.03 -8.95
C ILE A 150 -17.19 12.48 -8.86
N ALA A 151 -17.65 13.03 -9.98
CA ALA A 151 -18.20 14.38 -10.06
C ALA A 151 -19.68 14.45 -9.61
N ILE A 152 -20.40 13.32 -9.66
CA ILE A 152 -21.79 13.25 -9.22
C ILE A 152 -21.91 13.01 -7.72
N ASP A 153 -23.00 13.51 -7.13
CA ASP A 153 -23.31 13.30 -5.71
C ASP A 153 -24.70 12.65 -5.50
N GLY A 154 -25.10 12.52 -4.23
CA GLY A 154 -26.41 11.99 -3.89
C GLY A 154 -27.59 12.85 -4.34
N ASN A 155 -27.42 14.18 -4.45
CA ASN A 155 -28.48 15.08 -4.89
C ASN A 155 -28.74 14.90 -6.39
N ASP A 156 -27.71 14.66 -7.18
CA ASP A 156 -27.86 14.33 -8.60
C ASP A 156 -28.71 13.07 -8.80
N LEU A 157 -28.48 12.04 -7.97
CA LEU A 157 -29.28 10.82 -7.98
C LEU A 157 -30.75 11.05 -7.57
N LEU A 158 -30.99 11.92 -6.59
CA LEU A 158 -32.37 12.31 -6.21
C LEU A 158 -33.10 12.99 -7.38
N ARG A 159 -32.40 13.86 -8.14
CA ARG A 159 -32.97 14.50 -9.35
C ARG A 159 -33.26 13.50 -10.47
N LEU A 160 -32.50 12.41 -10.53
CA LEU A 160 -32.76 11.29 -11.45
C LEU A 160 -33.92 10.37 -11.01
N GLY A 161 -34.53 10.63 -9.85
CA GLY A 161 -35.67 9.85 -9.34
C GLY A 161 -35.29 8.69 -8.42
N VAL A 162 -34.01 8.55 -8.06
CA VAL A 162 -33.58 7.52 -7.11
C VAL A 162 -34.12 7.86 -5.72
N GLU A 163 -34.82 6.92 -5.08
CA GLU A 163 -35.30 7.11 -3.72
C GLU A 163 -34.16 7.24 -2.70
N ALA A 164 -34.35 8.12 -1.73
CA ALA A 164 -33.40 8.32 -0.64
C ALA A 164 -33.21 7.01 0.16
N GLY A 165 -31.97 6.56 0.27
CA GLY A 165 -31.65 5.35 1.03
C GLY A 165 -30.34 4.69 0.61
N PRO A 166 -30.07 3.46 1.08
CA PRO A 166 -28.83 2.72 0.79
C PRO A 166 -28.54 2.53 -0.70
N ARG A 167 -29.58 2.60 -1.54
CA ARG A 167 -29.47 2.46 -3.00
C ARG A 167 -28.59 3.56 -3.62
N ILE A 168 -28.71 4.81 -3.15
CA ILE A 168 -27.87 5.93 -3.58
C ILE A 168 -26.38 5.58 -3.39
N GLY A 169 -26.01 5.14 -2.18
CA GLY A 169 -24.63 4.77 -1.88
C GLY A 169 -24.12 3.60 -2.73
N ARG A 170 -24.98 2.63 -3.07
CA ARG A 170 -24.59 1.52 -3.98
C ARG A 170 -24.32 2.03 -5.40
N ILE A 171 -25.16 2.93 -5.93
CA ILE A 171 -24.97 3.50 -7.26
C ILE A 171 -23.70 4.35 -7.29
N LEU A 172 -23.48 5.26 -6.32
CA LEU A 172 -22.27 6.07 -6.26
C LEU A 172 -21.01 5.21 -6.19
N LYS A 173 -21.00 4.13 -5.39
CA LYS A 173 -19.89 3.17 -5.36
C LYS A 173 -19.65 2.48 -6.69
N ALA A 174 -20.72 2.08 -7.40
CA ALA A 174 -20.61 1.45 -8.71
C ALA A 174 -20.09 2.42 -9.78
N VAL A 175 -20.51 3.69 -9.74
CA VAL A 175 -19.99 4.74 -10.63
C VAL A 175 -18.53 5.04 -10.32
N HIS A 176 -18.16 5.16 -9.05
CA HIS A 176 -16.76 5.33 -8.62
C HIS A 176 -15.89 4.17 -9.10
N ARG A 177 -16.38 2.93 -8.97
CA ARG A 177 -15.70 1.76 -9.51
C ARG A 177 -15.53 1.83 -11.03
N ALA A 178 -16.58 2.20 -11.76
CA ALA A 178 -16.48 2.36 -13.20
C ALA A 178 -15.48 3.45 -13.61
N LYS A 179 -15.37 4.53 -12.82
CA LYS A 179 -14.39 5.60 -13.03
C LYS A 179 -12.96 5.12 -12.78
N LEU A 180 -12.72 4.39 -11.68
CA LEU A 180 -11.44 3.75 -11.40
C LEU A 180 -10.99 2.86 -12.56
N ASP A 181 -11.90 2.04 -13.09
CA ASP A 181 -11.65 1.14 -14.22
C ASP A 181 -11.63 1.87 -15.59
N GLY A 182 -11.74 3.21 -15.62
CA GLY A 182 -11.65 4.04 -16.83
C GLY A 182 -12.84 3.95 -17.78
N ARG A 183 -13.97 3.38 -17.34
CA ARG A 183 -15.20 3.19 -18.13
C ARG A 183 -16.06 4.44 -18.23
N VAL A 184 -15.89 5.36 -17.29
CA VAL A 184 -16.50 6.70 -17.28
C VAL A 184 -15.42 7.71 -16.88
N GLN A 185 -15.45 8.89 -17.47
CA GLN A 185 -14.46 9.94 -17.27
C GLN A 185 -15.11 11.31 -17.05
N THR A 186 -16.29 11.55 -17.63
CA THR A 186 -16.99 12.83 -17.51
C THR A 186 -18.20 12.74 -16.59
N GLN A 187 -18.66 13.89 -16.08
CA GLN A 187 -19.86 13.97 -15.27
C GLN A 187 -21.09 13.45 -16.04
N GLU A 188 -21.18 13.71 -17.34
CA GLU A 188 -22.29 13.20 -18.17
C GLU A 188 -22.26 11.67 -18.28
N GLU A 189 -21.08 11.07 -18.44
CA GLU A 189 -20.92 9.61 -18.48
C GLU A 189 -21.25 8.97 -17.13
N GLU A 190 -20.84 9.61 -16.03
CA GLU A 190 -21.18 9.19 -14.66
C GLU A 190 -22.70 9.22 -14.42
N LEU A 191 -23.38 10.32 -14.80
CA LEU A 191 -24.84 10.45 -14.72
C LEU A 191 -25.56 9.40 -15.59
N ALA A 192 -25.09 9.19 -16.82
CA ALA A 192 -25.67 8.21 -17.73
C ALA A 192 -25.48 6.77 -17.23
N LEU A 193 -24.39 6.49 -16.51
CA LEU A 193 -24.21 5.20 -15.84
C LEU A 193 -25.11 5.07 -14.62
N ALA A 194 -25.23 6.12 -13.81
CA ALA A 194 -26.11 6.16 -12.65
C ALA A 194 -27.58 5.90 -13.01
N ASP A 195 -28.09 6.56 -14.06
CA ASP A 195 -29.45 6.37 -14.58
C ASP A 195 -29.69 4.93 -15.08
N ARG A 196 -28.70 4.34 -15.77
CA ARG A 196 -28.77 2.93 -16.19
C ARG A 196 -28.86 1.98 -15.00
N LEU A 197 -28.00 2.15 -13.99
CA LEU A 197 -28.01 1.33 -12.77
C LEU A 197 -29.28 1.52 -11.94
N HIS A 198 -29.92 2.69 -12.02
CA HIS A 198 -31.23 2.91 -11.43
C HIS A 198 -32.32 2.11 -12.15
N LYS A 199 -32.34 2.08 -13.49
CA LYS A 199 -33.34 1.33 -14.25
C LYS A 199 -33.17 -0.19 -14.16
N GLU A 200 -31.95 -0.69 -14.03
CA GLU A 200 -31.65 -2.12 -13.91
C GLU A 200 -31.97 -2.73 -12.55
N GLY A 201 -32.14 -1.90 -11.51
CA GLY A 201 -32.47 -2.34 -10.15
C GLY A 201 -33.92 -2.16 -9.74
N GLU A 202 -34.80 -1.81 -10.70
CA GLU A 202 -36.27 -1.91 -10.57
C GLU A 202 -36.75 -3.31 -10.99
#